data_AF-A0A7R9DND3-F1
#
_entry.id   AF-A0A7R9DND3-F1
#
_cell.length_a   1.000
_cell.length_b   1.000
_cell.length_c   1.000
_cell.angle_alpha   90.00
_cell.angle_beta   90.00
_cell.angle_gamma   90.00
#
_symmetry.space_group_name_H-M   'P 1'
#
loop_
_entity.id
_entity.type
_entity.pdbx_description
1 polymer ?
#
loop_
_entity_poly.entity_id
_entity_poly.type
_entity_poly.pdbx_seq_one_letter_code
_entity_poly.pdbx_strand_id
1 'polypeptide(L)' 'MVIIFRRQAENAKYTFSSSVEDGIMDTSHVRQETRDGLKLNGLYSYSDGFYMRTVHYEADDQGYRVIK' A
#
# COMPACT_ATOMS: atom_id res chain seq x y z
N MET A 1 14.02 2.69 -24.22
CA MET A 1 13.86 3.07 -22.80
C MET A 1 12.46 2.74 -22.25
N VAL A 2 11.37 3.26 -22.82
CA VAL A 2 9.99 3.09 -22.31
C VAL A 2 9.49 1.64 -22.26
N ILE A 3 9.85 0.81 -23.24
CA ILE A 3 9.40 -0.59 -23.34
C ILE A 3 9.96 -1.46 -22.19
N ILE A 4 11.16 -1.14 -21.71
CA ILE A 4 11.83 -1.90 -20.65
C ILE A 4 11.10 -1.69 -19.32
N PHE A 5 10.73 -0.44 -18.99
CA PHE A 5 10.02 -0.12 -17.75
C PHE A 5 8.64 -0.78 -17.68
N ARG A 6 7.91 -0.82 -18.80
CA ARG A 6 6.61 -1.48 -18.85
C ARG A 6 6.73 -2.99 -18.62
N ARG A 7 7.68 -3.65 -19.30
CA ARG A 7 7.96 -5.09 -19.06
C ARG A 7 8.41 -5.36 -17.63
N GLN A 8 9.22 -4.50 -17.03
CA GLN A 8 9.61 -4.65 -15.63
C GLN A 8 8.40 -4.54 -14.69
N ALA A 9 7.50 -3.59 -14.93
CA ALA A 9 6.27 -3.44 -14.15
C ALA A 9 5.32 -4.63 -14.32
N GLU A 10 5.15 -5.15 -15.53
CA GLU A 10 4.31 -6.33 -15.82
C GLU A 10 4.82 -7.61 -15.14
N ASN A 11 6.13 -7.72 -14.91
CA ASN A 11 6.74 -8.86 -14.21
C ASN A 11 6.94 -8.62 -12.71
N ALA A 12 6.60 -7.44 -12.18
CA ALA A 12 6.80 -7.10 -10.78
C ALA A 12 5.83 -7.89 -9.90
N LYS A 13 6.37 -8.72 -9.00
CA LYS A 13 5.58 -9.45 -8.01
C LYS A 13 6.22 -9.31 -6.64
N TYR A 14 5.48 -8.77 -5.69
CA TYR A 14 5.95 -8.65 -4.32
C TYR A 14 4.79 -8.61 -3.33
N THR A 15 5.12 -8.93 -2.09
CA THR A 15 4.29 -8.63 -0.92
C THR A 15 5.16 -7.85 0.06
N PHE A 16 4.63 -6.75 0.57
CA PHE A 16 5.31 -5.86 1.51
C PHE A 16 4.39 -5.59 2.70
N SER A 17 4.96 -5.59 3.90
CA SER A 17 4.28 -5.16 5.11
C SER A 17 5.24 -4.42 6.03
N SER A 18 4.76 -3.33 6.62
CA SER A 18 5.45 -2.57 7.66
C SER A 18 4.45 -2.21 8.75
N SER A 19 4.89 -2.29 10.00
CA SER A 19 4.12 -1.92 11.18
C SER A 19 5.05 -1.25 12.18
N VAL A 20 4.65 -0.06 12.64
CA VAL A 20 5.29 0.67 13.73
C VAL A 20 4.21 0.95 14.76
N GLU A 21 4.51 0.62 16.01
CA GLU A 21 3.60 0.77 17.15
C GLU A 21 4.34 1.48 18.28
N ASP A 22 3.76 2.55 18.80
CA ASP A 22 4.24 3.29 19.96
C ASP A 22 3.14 3.25 21.04
N GLY A 23 3.35 2.40 22.04
CA GLY A 23 2.42 2.23 23.16
C GLY A 23 2.51 3.30 24.25
N ILE A 24 3.37 4.33 24.10
CA ILE A 24 3.37 5.48 25.02
C ILE A 24 2.33 6.51 24.57
N MET A 25 2.20 6.70 23.26
CA MET A 25 1.25 7.65 22.66
C MET A 25 0.07 6.97 21.95
N ASP A 26 -0.03 5.64 22.05
CA ASP A 26 -1.00 4.80 21.33
C ASP A 26 -1.05 5.06 19.81
N THR A 27 0.08 5.51 19.25
CA THR A 27 0.20 5.79 17.81
C THR A 27 0.62 4.54 17.06
N SER A 28 0.10 4.39 15.84
CA SER A 28 0.49 3.27 14.99
C SER A 28 0.47 3.66 13.51
N HIS A 29 1.38 3.06 12.76
CA HIS A 29 1.47 3.17 11.32
C HIS A 29 1.62 1.78 10.71
N VAL A 30 0.63 1.37 9.92
CA VAL A 30 0.63 0.07 9.24
C VAL A 30 0.51 0.29 7.74
N ARG A 31 1.33 -0.40 6.96
CA ARG A 31 1.22 -0.44 5.51
C ARG A 31 1.34 -1.88 5.04
N GLN A 32 0.42 -2.30 4.19
CA GLN A 32 0.50 -3.59 3.51
C GLN A 32 0.23 -3.39 2.03
N GLU A 33 1.02 -4.03 1.18
CA GLU A 33 0.86 -4.00 -0.27
C GLU A 33 1.17 -5.37 -0.87
N THR A 34 0.34 -5.76 -1.83
CA THR A 34 0.60 -6.90 -2.70
C THR A 34 0.55 -6.41 -4.15
N ARG A 35 1.59 -6.72 -4.91
CA ARG A 35 1.67 -6.44 -6.34
C ARG A 35 1.75 -7.71 -7.15
N ASP A 36 0.91 -7.78 -8.18
CA ASP A 36 1.00 -8.78 -9.24
C ASP A 36 0.93 -8.07 -10.61
N GLY A 37 2.11 -7.87 -11.19
CA GLY A 37 2.31 -7.10 -12.41
C GLY A 37 1.80 -5.67 -12.27
N LEU A 38 0.85 -5.31 -13.14
CA LEU A 38 0.26 -3.97 -13.16
C LEU A 38 -0.76 -3.75 -12.04
N LYS A 39 -1.25 -4.80 -11.38
CA LYS A 39 -2.24 -4.69 -10.31
C LYS A 39 -1.56 -4.61 -8.96
N LEU A 40 -1.98 -3.65 -8.15
CA LEU A 40 -1.58 -3.49 -6.77
C LEU A 40 -2.81 -3.34 -5.90
N ASN A 41 -2.80 -4.03 -4.77
CA ASN A 41 -3.77 -3.83 -3.69
C ASN A 41 -2.99 -3.49 -2.42
N GLY A 42 -3.49 -2.53 -1.66
CA GLY A 42 -2.86 -2.16 -0.42
C GLY A 42 -3.81 -1.56 0.58
N LEU A 43 -3.29 -1.41 1.79
CA LEU A 43 -3.91 -0.62 2.83
C LEU A 43 -2.86 0.19 3.56
N TYR A 44 -3.32 1.32 4.08
CA TYR A 44 -2.59 2.13 5.03
C TYR A 44 -3.48 2.36 6.23
N SER A 45 -2.96 2.09 7.43
CA SER A 45 -3.62 2.39 8.68
C SER A 45 -2.77 3.34 9.50
N TYR A 46 -3.43 4.30 10.12
CA TYR A 46 -2.83 5.28 11.01
C TYR A 46 -3.67 5.42 12.27
N SER A 47 -3.00 5.49 13.43
CA SER A 47 -3.58 5.88 14.72
C SER A 47 -2.77 7.04 15.29
N ASP A 48 -3.48 8.06 15.81
CA ASP A 48 -2.90 9.15 16.61
C ASP A 48 -3.10 8.95 18.13
N GLY A 49 -3.57 7.77 18.54
CA GLY A 49 -3.95 7.46 19.92
C GLY A 49 -5.41 7.75 20.26
N PHE A 50 -6.12 8.50 19.42
CA PHE A 50 -7.54 8.84 19.62
C PHE A 50 -8.43 8.36 18.48
N TYR A 51 -7.94 8.49 17.25
CA TYR A 51 -8.62 8.10 16.03
C TYR A 51 -7.75 7.15 15.21
N MET A 52 -8.38 6.10 14.73
CA MET A 52 -7.80 5.18 13.77
C MET A 52 -8.47 5.37 12.41
N ARG A 53 -7.65 5.44 11.36
CA ARG A 53 -8.12 5.45 9.97
C ARG A 53 -7.42 4.37 9.19
N THR A 54 -8.22 3.57 8.49
CA THR A 54 -7.74 2.59 7.53
C THR A 54 -8.23 3.00 6.16
N VAL A 55 -7.31 3.14 5.21
CA VAL A 55 -7.59 3.41 3.81
C VAL A 55 -7.20 2.19 3.01
N HIS A 56 -8.14 1.62 2.26
CA HIS A 56 -7.83 0.60 1.28
C HIS A 56 -7.71 1.26 -0.09
N TYR A 57 -6.69 0.87 -0.84
CA TYR A 57 -6.45 1.39 -2.17
C TYR A 57 -6.04 0.29 -3.13
N GLU A 58 -6.30 0.53 -4.40
CA GLU A 58 -5.83 -0.28 -5.51
C GLU A 58 -5.16 0.59 -6.56
N ALA A 59 -4.30 -0.01 -7.36
CA ALA A 59 -3.74 0.61 -8.55
C ALA A 59 -3.65 -0.38 -9.70
N ASP A 60 -3.98 0.10 -10.89
CA ASP A 60 -3.90 -0.62 -12.15
C ASP A 60 -3.55 0.35 -13.29
N ASP A 61 -3.98 0.06 -14.51
CA ASP A 61 -3.83 0.92 -15.69
C ASP A 61 -4.57 2.27 -15.56
N GLN A 62 -5.56 2.36 -14.66
CA GLN A 62 -6.28 3.60 -14.35
C GLN A 62 -5.63 4.40 -13.19
N GLY A 63 -4.50 3.93 -12.65
CA GLY A 63 -3.80 4.59 -11.55
C GLY A 63 -4.38 4.27 -10.17
N TYR A 64 -3.93 5.03 -9.17
CA TYR A 64 -4.28 4.80 -7.76
C TYR A 64 -5.66 5.34 -7.41
N ARG A 65 -6.44 4.56 -6.66
CA ARG A 65 -7.74 4.98 -6.12
C ARG A 65 -8.04 4.35 -4.77
N VAL A 66 -8.79 5.08 -3.94
CA VAL A 66 -9.33 4.57 -2.67
C VAL A 66 -10.56 3.74 -2.96
N ILE A 67 -10.67 2.58 -2.31
CA ILE A 67 -11.80 1.65 -2.48
C ILE A 67 -12.62 1.47 -1.19
N LYS A 68 -12.06 1.83 -0.03
CA LYS A 68 -12.73 1.78 1.26
C LYS A 68 -12.07 2.73 2.26
#